data_AF-A0AAU7UE41-F1
#
_entry.id   AF-A0AAU7UE41-F1
#
_cell.length_a   1.000
_cell.length_b   1.000
_cell.length_c   1.000
_cell.angle_alpha   90.00
_cell.angle_beta   90.00
_cell.angle_gamma   90.00
#
_symmetry.space_group_name_H-M   'P 1'
#
loop_
_entity.id
_entity.type
_entity.pdbx_description
1 polymer ?
#
loop_
_entity_poly.entity_id
_entity_poly.type
_entity_poly.pdbx_seq_one_letter_code
_entity_poly.pdbx_strand_id
1 'polypeptide(L)' 'MRQKIRDDPYPVSGRGYVHVCPGCGDPLELYDTRDGDQAYWCHRCQRGHRAGSPPPEALRPEQAS' A
#
# COMPACT_ATOMS: atom_id res chain seq x y z
N MET A 1 8.83 6.59 -31.58
CA MET A 1 9.17 7.53 -30.48
C MET A 1 9.62 6.74 -29.26
N ARG A 2 10.82 7.02 -28.71
CA ARG A 2 11.29 6.45 -27.44
C ARG A 2 10.67 7.26 -26.29
N GLN A 3 9.78 6.64 -25.51
CA GLN A 3 9.18 7.28 -24.34
C GLN A 3 10.25 7.46 -23.26
N LYS A 4 10.51 8.72 -22.91
CA LYS A 4 11.35 9.10 -21.77
C LYS A 4 10.70 8.55 -20.50
N ILE A 5 11.36 7.60 -19.86
CA ILE A 5 11.02 7.13 -18.52
C ILE A 5 11.20 8.35 -17.62
N ARG A 6 10.09 8.94 -17.17
CA ARG A 6 10.10 9.89 -16.06
C ARG A 6 10.48 9.08 -14.83
N ASP A 7 11.52 9.55 -14.16
CA ASP A 7 11.92 9.12 -12.82
C ASP A 7 10.84 9.59 -11.85
N ASP A 8 9.67 8.96 -11.93
CA ASP A 8 8.64 9.07 -10.91
C ASP A 8 9.13 8.23 -9.72
N PRO A 9 9.33 8.81 -8.53
CA PRO A 9 9.83 8.07 -7.36
C PRO A 9 8.83 7.02 -6.85
N TYR A 10 7.66 6.91 -7.48
CA TYR A 10 6.65 5.91 -7.20
C TYR A 10 6.37 5.12 -8.49
N PRO A 11 6.67 3.80 -8.54
CA PRO A 11 6.38 3.01 -9.72
C PRO A 11 4.88 3.02 -9.99
N VAL A 12 4.53 3.24 -11.26
CA VAL A 12 3.16 3.48 -11.79
C VAL A 12 2.24 2.24 -11.71
N SER A 13 2.58 1.24 -10.93
CA SER A 13 1.82 0.02 -10.71
C SER A 13 2.33 -0.59 -9.41
N GLY A 14 1.44 -0.99 -8.50
CA GLY A 14 1.76 -1.71 -7.24
C GLY A 14 2.35 -3.10 -7.49
N ARG A 15 3.48 -3.16 -8.20
CA ARG A 15 4.34 -4.30 -8.43
C ARG A 15 5.64 -3.97 -7.72
N GLY A 16 5.73 -4.35 -6.47
CA GLY A 16 6.91 -4.12 -5.65
C GLY A 16 6.63 -3.97 -4.17
N TYR A 17 5.37 -3.84 -3.72
CA TYR A 17 5.06 -3.50 -2.33
C TYR A 17 3.81 -4.21 -1.80
N VAL A 18 3.92 -4.74 -0.58
CA VAL A 18 2.81 -5.30 0.20
C VAL A 18 2.39 -4.32 1.30
N HIS A 19 1.08 -4.20 1.50
CA HIS A 19 0.52 -3.39 2.57
C HIS A 19 0.47 -4.19 3.88
N VAL A 20 1.19 -3.70 4.89
CA VAL A 20 1.29 -4.34 6.21
C VAL A 20 0.89 -3.40 7.33
N CYS A 21 0.47 -3.96 8.47
CA CYS A 21 0.17 -3.20 9.65
C CYS A 21 1.48 -2.64 10.25
N PRO A 22 1.61 -1.30 10.43
CA PRO A 22 2.85 -0.72 10.93
C PRO A 22 3.21 -1.16 12.35
N GLY A 23 2.25 -1.64 13.15
CA GLY A 23 2.55 -2.08 14.52
C GLY A 23 2.59 -3.59 14.76
N CYS A 24 2.18 -4.44 13.82
CA CYS A 24 2.37 -5.89 13.98
C CYS A 24 2.97 -6.60 12.76
N GLY A 25 3.12 -5.91 11.62
CA GLY A 25 3.68 -6.46 10.39
C GLY A 25 2.75 -7.43 9.65
N ASP A 26 1.57 -7.75 10.19
CA ASP A 26 0.59 -8.60 9.50
C ASP A 26 0.11 -7.93 8.20
N PRO A 27 -0.17 -8.71 7.14
CA PRO A 27 -0.76 -8.19 5.92
C PRO A 27 -2.11 -7.55 6.21
N LEU A 28 -2.38 -6.41 5.56
CA LEU A 28 -3.64 -5.71 5.70
C LEU A 28 -4.63 -6.17 4.64
N GLU A 29 -5.89 -6.31 5.04
CA GLU A 29 -6.98 -6.56 4.11
C GLU A 29 -7.50 -5.24 3.54
N LEU A 30 -7.81 -5.23 2.26
CA LEU A 30 -8.31 -4.07 1.55
C LEU A 30 -9.84 -4.06 1.59
N TYR A 31 -10.42 -2.94 2.01
CA TYR A 31 -11.87 -2.73 2.11
C TYR A 31 -12.29 -1.50 1.31
N ASP A 32 -13.40 -1.61 0.60
CA ASP A 32 -14.08 -0.46 0.04
C ASP A 32 -14.75 0.36 1.14
N THR A 33 -14.52 1.66 1.13
CA THR A 33 -15.16 2.61 2.03
C THR A 33 -16.35 3.28 1.36
N ARG A 34 -17.29 3.78 2.16
CA ARG A 34 -18.53 4.42 1.66
C ARG A 34 -18.29 5.66 0.80
N ASP A 35 -17.11 6.25 0.90
CA ASP A 35 -16.69 7.42 0.12
C ASP A 35 -16.25 7.05 -1.32
N GLY A 36 -16.22 5.75 -1.65
CA GLY A 36 -15.70 5.26 -2.93
C GLY A 36 -14.18 5.13 -2.97
N ASP A 37 -13.51 5.42 -1.85
CA ASP A 37 -12.10 5.18 -1.63
C ASP A 37 -11.87 3.79 -0.99
N GLN A 38 -10.63 3.30 -0.96
CA GLN A 38 -10.26 2.02 -0.35
C GLN A 38 -9.43 2.24 0.92
N ALA A 39 -9.56 1.34 1.90
CA ALA A 39 -8.80 1.38 3.14
C ALA A 39 -8.21 0.00 3.48
N TYR A 40 -6.96 -0.01 3.90
CA TYR A 40 -6.29 -1.19 4.43
C TYR A 40 -6.56 -1.31 5.92
N TRP A 41 -7.01 -2.47 6.39
CA TRP A 41 -7.40 -2.72 7.78
C TRP A 41 -6.69 -3.93 8.38
N CYS A 42 -6.27 -3.79 9.64
CA CYS A 42 -5.68 -4.84 10.46
C CYS A 42 -6.68 -5.28 11.53
N HIS A 43 -7.14 -6.53 11.46
CA HIS A 43 -8.01 -7.08 12.51
C HIS A 43 -7.31 -7.31 13.84
N ARG A 44 -6.00 -7.61 13.80
CA ARG A 44 -5.21 -7.88 15.01
C ARG A 44 -4.99 -6.63 15.86
N CYS A 45 -4.72 -5.51 15.19
CA CYS A 45 -4.48 -4.24 15.86
C CYS A 45 -5.68 -3.30 15.87
N GLN A 46 -6.79 -3.67 15.22
CA GLN A 46 -8.01 -2.86 15.08
C GLN A 46 -7.72 -1.44 14.56
N ARG A 47 -6.83 -1.36 13.55
CA ARG A 47 -6.41 -0.10 12.93
C ARG A 47 -6.30 -0.25 11.43
N GLY A 48 -6.52 0.85 10.71
CA GLY A 48 -6.36 0.90 9.26
C GLY A 48 -5.96 2.27 8.77
N HIS A 49 -5.61 2.35 7.49
CA HIS A 49 -5.27 3.59 6.81
C HIS A 49 -5.84 3.60 5.39
N ARG A 50 -5.94 4.79 4.82
CA ARG A 50 -6.46 5.00 3.46
C ARG A 50 -5.48 4.47 2.44
N ALA A 51 -5.96 3.77 1.41
CA ALA A 51 -5.13 3.29 0.31
C ALA A 51 -4.50 4.45 -0.46
N GLY A 52 -5.20 5.59 -0.56
CA GLY A 52 -4.66 6.82 -1.16
C GLY A 52 -3.66 7.57 -0.27
N SER A 53 -3.52 7.22 1.00
CA SER A 53 -2.57 7.85 1.94
C SER A 53 -2.00 6.84 2.94
N PRO A 54 -1.18 5.88 2.45
CA PRO A 54 -0.57 4.89 3.33
C PRO A 54 0.58 5.53 4.13
N PRO A 55 0.74 5.19 5.42
CA PRO A 55 1.91 5.58 6.16
C PRO A 55 3.15 4.86 5.59
N PRO A 56 4.35 5.46 5.67
CA PRO A 56 5.56 4.89 5.06
C PRO A 56 5.92 3.51 5.63
N GLU A 57 5.60 3.25 6.89
CA GLU A 57 5.82 1.96 7.56
C GLU A 57 4.86 0.86 7.09
N ALA A 58 3.73 1.23 6.48
CA ALA A 58 2.76 0.27 5.97
C ALA A 58 3.11 -0.28 4.59
N LEU A 59 4.08 0.31 3.89
CA LEU A 59 4.58 -0.21 2.63
C LEU A 59 5.83 -1.02 2.90
N ARG A 60 5.76 -2.32 2.66
CA ARG A 60 6.93 -3.21 2.67
C ARG A 60 7.28 -3.58 1.24
N PRO A 61 8.56 -3.50 0.83
CA PRO A 61 8.93 -4.01 -0.47
C PRO A 61 8.61 -5.52 -0.52
N GLU A 62 7.83 -5.94 -1.51
CA GLU A 62 7.72 -7.36 -1.84
C GLU A 62 9.13 -7.75 -2.29
N GLN A 63 9.84 -8.57 -1.50
CA GLN A 63 11.17 -8.98 -1.88
C GLN A 63 11.04 -9.79 -3.16
N ALA A 64 11.52 -9.21 -4.26
CA ALA A 64 11.71 -9.91 -5.52
C ALA A 64 12.68 -11.06 -5.24
N SER A 65 12.13 -12.27 -5.09
CA SER A 65 12.90 -13.50 -5.01
C SER A 65 13.47 -13.88 -6.37
#